data_AF-A0A2V6RTP9-F1
#
_entry.id   AF-A0A2V6RTP9-F1
#
_cell.length_a   1.000
_cell.length_b   1.000
_cell.length_c   1.000
_cell.angle_alpha   90.00
_cell.angle_beta   90.00
_cell.angle_gamma   90.00
#
_symmetry.space_group_name_H-M   'P 1'
#
loop_
_entity.id
_entity.type
_entity.pdbx_description
1 polymer ?
#
loop_
_entity_poly.entity_id
_entity_poly.type
_entity_poly.pdbx_seq_one_letter_code
_entity_poly.pdbx_strand_id
1 'polypeptide(L)' 'MKRDFDLIRQLLIFFEEKQLPQHIEVPPIDGYDELTIKYHLVLLHDTGLLRCEPVRSSTSERVIYVLPFDLTWEGHEF' A
#
# COMPACT_ATOMS: atom_id res chain seq x y z
N MET A 1 -2.82 14.57 1.15
CA MET A 1 -4.04 13.99 1.76
C MET A 1 -3.77 13.75 3.24
N LYS A 2 -4.78 13.67 4.09
CA LYS A 2 -4.57 13.34 5.52
C LYS A 2 -4.51 11.82 5.66
N ARG A 3 -3.70 11.32 6.60
CA ARG A 3 -3.69 9.90 6.98
C ARG A 3 -5.08 9.48 7.47
N ASP A 4 -5.62 8.43 6.87
CA ASP A 4 -6.85 7.76 7.26
C ASP A 4 -6.51 6.37 7.86
N PHE A 5 -6.81 6.20 9.15
CA PHE A 5 -6.51 4.95 9.86
C PHE A 5 -7.48 3.83 9.54
N ASP A 6 -8.73 4.13 9.18
CA ASP A 6 -9.70 3.11 8.80
C ASP A 6 -9.34 2.49 7.45
N LEU A 7 -8.85 3.30 6.52
CA LEU A 7 -8.30 2.80 5.25
C LEU A 7 -7.03 1.98 5.47
N ILE A 8 -6.10 2.47 6.31
CA ILE A 8 -4.87 1.72 6.63
C ILE A 8 -5.22 0.32 7.15
N ARG A 9 -6.11 0.23 8.14
CA ARG A 9 -6.53 -1.05 8.70
C ARG A 9 -7.14 -1.98 7.65
N GLN A 10 -8.01 -1.45 6.79
CA GLN A 10 -8.65 -2.22 5.72
C GLN A 10 -7.62 -2.74 4.69
N LEU A 11 -6.62 -1.93 4.33
CA LEU A 11 -5.54 -2.35 3.44
C LEU A 11 -4.69 -3.46 4.06
N LEU A 12 -4.33 -3.35 5.35
CA LEU A 12 -3.54 -4.38 6.02
C LEU A 12 -4.29 -5.72 6.06
N ILE A 13 -5.57 -5.71 6.43
CA ILE A 13 -6.43 -6.92 6.41
C ILE A 13 -6.51 -7.49 4.99
N PHE A 14 -6.69 -6.64 3.98
CA PHE A 14 -6.73 -7.10 2.58
C PHE A 14 -5.44 -7.83 2.17
N PHE A 15 -4.26 -7.30 2.52
CA PHE A 15 -2.98 -7.94 2.21
C PHE A 15 -2.67 -9.15 3.10
N GLU A 16 -3.23 -9.23 4.31
CA GLU A 16 -3.18 -10.42 5.16
C GLU A 16 -3.98 -11.59 4.57
N GLU A 17 -5.19 -11.31 4.07
CA GLU A 17 -6.09 -12.32 3.49
C GLU A 17 -5.69 -12.76 2.07
N LYS A 18 -4.82 -11.99 1.41
CA LYS A 18 -4.35 -12.26 0.06
C LYS A 18 -3.53 -13.54 -0.01
N GLN A 19 -4.01 -14.51 -0.79
CA GLN A 19 -3.41 -15.85 -0.86
C GLN A 19 -2.27 -15.99 -1.89
N LEU A 20 -2.19 -15.08 -2.86
CA LEU A 20 -1.29 -15.21 -3.99
C LEU A 20 -0.18 -14.16 -3.92
N PRO A 21 1.04 -14.45 -4.41
CA PRO A 21 2.18 -13.55 -4.25
C PRO A 21 2.24 -12.39 -5.27
N GLN A 22 1.29 -12.28 -6.22
CA GLN A 22 1.36 -11.21 -7.23
C GLN A 22 1.04 -9.85 -6.60
N HIS A 23 1.52 -8.77 -7.22
CA HIS A 23 1.13 -7.42 -6.78
C HIS A 23 -0.34 -7.13 -7.10
N ILE A 24 -0.95 -6.26 -6.28
CA ILE A 24 -2.29 -5.70 -6.53
C ILE A 24 -2.16 -4.20 -6.62
N GLU A 25 -2.23 -3.64 -7.84
CA GLU A 25 -2.01 -2.20 -8.04
C GLU A 25 -2.99 -1.33 -7.25
N VAL A 26 -4.26 -1.74 -7.17
CA VAL A 26 -5.32 -1.05 -6.44
C VAL A 26 -6.22 -2.07 -5.73
N PRO A 27 -6.09 -2.24 -4.40
CA PRO A 27 -7.02 -3.04 -3.62
C PRO A 27 -8.46 -2.50 -3.73
N PRO A 28 -9.47 -3.37 -3.88
CA PRO A 28 -10.87 -2.96 -4.01
C PRO A 28 -11.47 -2.63 -2.63
N ILE A 29 -11.07 -1.50 -2.03
CA ILE A 29 -11.61 -1.04 -0.75
C ILE A 29 -12.80 -0.11 -0.99
N ASP A 30 -13.97 -0.51 -0.50
CA ASP A 30 -15.20 0.26 -0.66
C ASP A 30 -15.11 1.64 0.01
N GLY A 31 -15.71 2.65 -0.63
CA GLY A 31 -15.79 4.01 -0.11
C GLY A 31 -14.56 4.88 -0.34
N TYR A 32 -13.51 4.34 -0.98
CA TYR A 32 -12.28 5.07 -1.30
C TYR A 32 -12.02 5.09 -2.81
N ASP A 33 -11.59 6.25 -3.33
CA ASP A 33 -11.13 6.38 -4.70
C ASP A 33 -9.68 5.87 -4.86
N GLU A 34 -9.30 5.56 -6.10
CA GLU A 34 -7.98 5.03 -6.44
C GLU A 34 -6.82 5.92 -5.97
N LEU A 35 -6.95 7.25 -6.08
CA LEU A 35 -5.89 8.17 -5.69
C LEU A 35 -5.68 8.13 -4.18
N THR A 36 -6.78 8.08 -3.42
CA THR A 36 -6.74 7.89 -1.97
C THR A 36 -6.05 6.58 -1.59
N ILE A 37 -6.39 5.48 -2.26
CA ILE A 37 -5.79 4.16 -2.00
C ILE A 37 -4.28 4.18 -2.32
N LYS A 38 -3.90 4.64 -3.51
CA LYS A 38 -2.48 4.71 -3.93
C LYS A 38 -1.64 5.58 -3.00
N TYR A 39 -2.20 6.70 -2.52
CA TYR A 39 -1.52 7.54 -1.52
C TYR A 39 -1.23 6.76 -0.22
N HIS A 40 -2.18 5.98 0.28
CA HIS A 40 -1.99 5.20 1.50
C HIS A 40 -1.05 4.00 1.30
N LEU A 41 -1.05 3.37 0.12
CA LEU A 41 -0.08 2.33 -0.20
C LEU A 41 1.37 2.85 -0.16
N VAL A 42 1.61 4.07 -0.64
CA VAL A 42 2.92 4.73 -0.51
C VAL A 42 3.29 4.95 0.97
N LEU A 43 2.35 5.40 1.80
CA LEU A 43 2.59 5.56 3.23
C LEU A 43 2.96 4.23 3.91
N LEU A 44 2.25 3.15 3.58
CA LEU A 44 2.51 1.81 4.12
C LEU A 44 3.85 1.23 3.66
N HIS A 45 4.27 1.51 2.42
CA HIS A 45 5.63 1.24 1.96
C HIS A 45 6.64 2.02 2.82
N ASP A 46 6.44 3.33 2.99
CA ASP A 46 7.41 4.20 3.66
C ASP A 46 7.57 3.88 5.16
N THR A 47 6.51 3.37 5.81
CA THR A 47 6.59 2.88 7.20
C THR A 47 7.07 1.44 7.29
N GLY A 48 7.31 0.77 6.16
CA GLY A 48 7.73 -0.63 6.12
C GLY A 48 6.68 -1.61 6.58
N LEU A 49 5.38 -1.29 6.48
CA LEU A 49 4.28 -2.22 6.78
C LEU A 49 3.90 -3.08 5.58
N LEU A 50 4.11 -2.55 4.37
CA LEU A 50 3.94 -3.30 3.12
C LEU A 50 5.27 -3.47 2.39
N ARG A 51 5.48 -4.68 1.88
CA ARG A 51 6.51 -4.97 0.88
C ARG A 51 5.98 -4.53 -0.48
N CYS A 52 6.71 -3.62 -1.09
CA CYS A 52 6.29 -2.92 -2.29
C CYS A 52 7.48 -2.71 -3.23
N GLU A 53 7.22 -2.66 -4.53
CA GLU A 53 8.19 -2.14 -5.50
C GLU A 53 7.83 -0.68 -5.83
N PRO A 54 8.68 0.31 -5.51
CA PRO A 54 8.39 1.71 -5.80
C PRO A 54 8.68 2.03 -7.26
N VAL A 55 7.71 2.65 -7.94
CA VAL A 55 7.92 3.26 -9.25
C VAL A 55 8.35 4.71 -9.05
N ARG A 56 9.56 5.02 -9.51
CA ARG A 56 10.21 6.32 -9.31
C ARG A 56 10.21 7.14 -10.59
N SER A 57 10.31 8.46 -10.43
CA SER A 57 10.49 9.38 -11.55
C SER A 57 11.83 9.13 -12.24
N SER A 58 11.85 9.22 -13.58
CA SER A 58 13.10 9.11 -14.35
C SER A 58 14.00 10.33 -14.25
N THR A 59 13.49 11.43 -13.69
CA THR A 59 14.19 12.72 -13.57
C THR A 59 14.39 13.14 -12.11
N SER A 60 13.89 12.36 -11.14
CA SER A 60 14.08 12.59 -9.70
C SER A 60 13.93 11.29 -8.92
N GLU A 61 14.52 11.20 -7.73
CA GLU A 61 14.38 10.02 -6.84
C GLU A 61 12.98 9.87 -6.20
N ARG A 62 12.03 10.73 -6.58
CA ARG A 62 10.68 10.76 -6.00
C ARG A 62 9.90 9.51 -6.39
N VAL A 63 9.30 8.84 -5.40
CA VAL A 63 8.32 7.78 -5.59
C VAL A 63 7.02 8.38 -6.17
N ILE A 64 6.56 7.82 -7.28
CA ILE A 64 5.31 8.22 -7.94
C ILE A 64 4.15 7.38 -7.39
N TYR A 65 4.35 6.06 -7.34
CA TYR A 65 3.43 5.09 -6.75
C TYR A 65 4.22 3.83 -6.38
N VAL A 66 3.53 2.85 -5.79
CA VAL A 66 4.11 1.56 -5.40
C VAL A 66 3.28 0.41 -5.96
N LEU A 67 3.93 -0.71 -6.24
CA LEU A 67 3.28 -1.99 -6.54
C LEU A 67 3.33 -2.85 -5.26
N PRO A 68 2.22 -2.96 -4.51
CA PRO A 68 2.22 -3.67 -3.23
C PRO A 68 2.05 -5.18 -3.43
N PHE A 69 2.83 -5.95 -2.68
CA PHE A 69 2.82 -7.42 -2.72
C PHE A 69 2.15 -7.97 -1.48
N ASP A 70 2.86 -7.95 -0.35
CA ASP A 70 2.45 -8.60 0.88
C ASP A 70 2.84 -7.73 2.09
N LEU A 71 2.33 -8.09 3.27
CA LEU A 71 2.77 -7.50 4.52
C LEU A 71 4.26 -7.81 4.78
N THR A 72 4.93 -6.87 5.46
CA THR A 72 6.18 -7.18 6.16
C THR A 72 5.87 -7.86 7.49
N TRP A 73 6.89 -8.29 8.24
CA TRP A 73 6.67 -8.81 9.59
C TRP A 73 6.03 -7.76 10.49
N GLU A 74 6.54 -6.52 10.41
CA GLU A 74 6.00 -5.37 11.13
C GLU A 74 4.54 -5.06 10.71
N GLY A 75 4.21 -5.29 9.43
CA GLY A 75 2.84 -5.20 8.92
C GLY A 75 1.88 -6.22 9.53
N HIS A 76 2.36 -7.41 9.86
CA HIS A 76 1.56 -8.43 10.55
C HIS A 76 1.37 -8.15 12.06
N GLU A 77 2.26 -7.37 12.69
CA GLU A 77 2.20 -7.06 14.12
C GLU A 77 1.45 -5.76 14.46
N PHE A 78 1.07 -4.97 13.44
CA PHE A 78 0.38 -3.68 13.58
C PHE A 78 -1.12 -3.83 13.83
#